data_AF-A0A7J9QR79-F1
#
_entry.id   AF-A0A7J9QR79-F1
#
_cell.length_a   1.000
_cell.length_b   1.000
_cell.length_c   1.000
_cell.angle_alpha   90.00
_cell.angle_beta   90.00
_cell.angle_gamma   90.00
#
_symmetry.space_group_name_H-M   'P 1'
#
loop_
_entity.id
_entity.type
_entity.pdbx_description
1 polymer ?
#
loop_
_entity_poly.entity_id
_entity_poly.type
_entity_poly.pdbx_seq_one_letter_code
_entity_poly.pdbx_strand_id
1 'polypeptide(L)'
;MYSAATDKQAPPPDAGKYVRLGIVAIIVIAIVAIVGNQAVILSMNFTEFGEKFTKPLYYSLVSALILSAIALVRVNIVSRSSIFWYAIKTAIGFIGQGPQQSISNNISSFKDFKLSTPQFVIWQITKILLFGAFFVNTMFGFAAISFIDGNSLGIENLPALFSLPFVTPDTNPNYAAEQVVPMIPALIILIPSVLAAVGLRLVLYVGIHRIIDVITLFVQDTNQGKPRYLNYVSIIESVLGIGIIWAGFNLFFTDQIDYNSRYVIGGVLAVGFAFLAFSFADRIRSRVLTHMFKRDVYIRI
;
A
#
# COMPACT_ATOMS: atom_id res chain seq x y z
N MET A 1 24.41 -34.50 -68.91
CA MET A 1 25.17 -33.68 -67.92
C MET A 1 24.35 -32.42 -67.66
N TYR A 2 23.61 -32.35 -66.55
CA TYR A 2 22.88 -31.15 -66.16
C TYR A 2 23.50 -30.60 -64.88
N SER A 3 24.05 -29.39 -64.98
CA SER A 3 24.53 -28.57 -63.87
C SER A 3 23.33 -27.89 -63.24
N ALA A 4 23.02 -28.22 -61.99
CA ALA A 4 22.05 -27.46 -61.18
C ALA A 4 22.81 -26.40 -60.38
N ALA A 5 22.47 -25.16 -60.63
CA ALA A 5 23.05 -23.98 -60.02
C ALA A 5 22.84 -23.96 -58.49
N THR A 6 23.87 -23.50 -57.79
CA THR A 6 23.89 -23.28 -56.35
C THR A 6 23.06 -22.03 -56.01
N ASP A 7 21.76 -22.18 -55.78
CA ASP A 7 20.96 -21.10 -55.20
C ASP A 7 21.15 -21.06 -53.69
N LYS A 8 22.04 -20.16 -53.25
CA LYS A 8 22.17 -19.73 -51.85
C LYS A 8 20.91 -18.94 -51.49
N GLN A 9 19.91 -19.64 -50.97
CA GLN A 9 18.71 -19.03 -50.42
C GLN A 9 19.08 -18.29 -49.13
N ALA A 10 19.27 -16.97 -49.24
CA ALA A 10 19.46 -16.12 -48.06
C ALA A 10 18.18 -16.21 -47.18
N PRO A 11 18.32 -16.32 -45.84
CA PRO A 11 17.16 -16.41 -44.96
C PRO A 11 16.26 -15.16 -45.16
N PRO A 12 14.93 -15.32 -45.12
CA PRO A 12 14.01 -14.22 -45.38
C PRO A 12 14.27 -13.06 -44.40
N PRO A 13 14.22 -11.80 -44.88
CA PRO A 13 14.47 -10.64 -44.02
C PRO A 13 13.49 -10.65 -42.85
N ASP A 14 14.06 -10.60 -41.65
CA ASP A 14 13.36 -10.73 -40.37
C ASP A 14 12.50 -9.48 -40.10
N ALA A 15 11.35 -9.38 -40.79
CA ALA A 15 10.42 -8.25 -40.76
C ALA A 15 9.98 -7.90 -39.33
N GLY A 16 9.93 -8.89 -38.44
CA GLY A 16 9.64 -8.71 -37.02
C GLY A 16 10.68 -7.84 -36.30
N LYS A 17 11.96 -7.86 -36.72
CA LYS A 17 13.01 -6.99 -36.18
C LYS A 17 12.75 -5.52 -36.53
N TYR A 18 12.35 -5.24 -37.78
CA TYR A 18 12.06 -3.89 -38.23
C TYR A 18 10.78 -3.32 -37.59
N VAL A 19 9.75 -4.15 -37.41
CA VAL A 19 8.52 -3.76 -36.69
C VAL A 19 8.82 -3.42 -35.23
N ARG A 20 9.60 -4.25 -34.52
CA ARG A 20 10.03 -3.97 -33.13
C ARG A 20 10.83 -2.68 -33.05
N LEU A 21 11.74 -2.45 -33.99
CA LEU A 21 12.56 -1.24 -34.03
C LEU A 21 11.73 0.02 -34.33
N GLY A 22 10.73 -0.10 -35.21
CA GLY A 22 9.74 0.95 -35.47
C GLY A 22 8.90 1.30 -34.22
N ILE A 23 8.42 0.29 -33.48
CA ILE A 23 7.69 0.50 -32.22
C ILE A 23 8.57 1.23 -31.20
N VAL A 24 9.83 0.79 -31.02
CA VAL A 24 10.76 1.44 -30.10
C VAL A 24 11.01 2.89 -30.51
N ALA A 25 11.20 3.16 -31.80
CA ALA A 25 11.40 4.52 -32.30
C ALA A 25 10.19 5.43 -32.01
N ILE A 26 8.96 4.93 -32.21
CA ILE A 26 7.73 5.68 -31.90
C ILE A 26 7.64 5.98 -30.39
N ILE A 27 7.95 5.00 -29.53
CA ILE A 27 7.95 5.19 -28.07
C ILE A 27 8.96 6.27 -27.67
N VAL A 28 10.18 6.23 -28.22
CA VAL A 28 11.22 7.22 -27.92
C VAL A 28 10.78 8.63 -28.36
N ILE A 29 10.22 8.76 -29.57
CA ILE A 29 9.71 10.05 -30.07
C ILE A 29 8.60 10.57 -29.16
N ALA A 30 7.65 9.71 -28.76
CA ALA A 30 6.57 10.09 -27.86
C ALA A 30 7.08 10.55 -26.49
N ILE A 31 8.05 9.84 -25.89
CA ILE A 31 8.67 10.24 -24.62
C ILE A 31 9.35 11.59 -24.76
N VAL A 32 10.16 11.80 -25.80
CA VAL A 32 10.86 13.08 -26.01
C VAL A 32 9.87 14.22 -26.20
N ALA A 33 8.80 14.02 -26.98
CA ALA A 33 7.77 15.04 -27.19
C ALA A 33 7.06 15.40 -25.87
N ILE A 34 6.66 14.40 -25.08
CA ILE A 34 5.98 14.62 -23.79
C ILE A 34 6.92 15.30 -22.79
N VAL A 35 8.12 14.76 -22.59
CA VAL A 35 9.10 15.30 -21.63
C VAL A 35 9.56 16.68 -22.05
N GLY A 36 9.82 16.89 -23.34
CA GLY A 36 10.21 18.19 -23.88
C GLY A 36 9.14 19.26 -23.67
N ASN A 37 7.88 18.95 -23.97
CA ASN A 37 6.77 19.87 -23.72
C ASN A 37 6.64 20.21 -22.22
N GLN A 38 6.72 19.22 -21.33
CA GLN A 38 6.67 19.46 -19.88
C GLN A 38 7.86 20.27 -19.38
N ALA A 39 9.07 20.05 -19.91
CA ALA A 39 10.27 20.80 -19.54
C ALA A 39 10.18 22.27 -19.96
N VAL A 40 9.62 22.56 -21.15
CA VAL A 40 9.38 23.93 -21.60
C VAL A 40 8.37 24.62 -20.69
N ILE A 41 7.25 23.97 -20.39
CA ILE A 41 6.23 24.51 -19.47
C ILE A 41 6.84 24.79 -18.09
N LEU A 42 7.62 23.85 -17.55
CA LEU A 42 8.30 24.02 -16.27
C LEU A 42 9.26 25.21 -16.30
N SER A 43 10.08 25.32 -17.34
CA SER A 43 11.05 26.40 -17.52
C SER A 43 10.39 27.78 -17.63
N MET A 44 9.33 27.88 -18.43
CA MET A 44 8.56 29.12 -18.57
C MET A 44 7.96 29.55 -17.23
N ASN A 45 7.31 28.63 -16.52
CA ASN A 45 6.71 28.94 -15.22
C ASN A 45 7.77 29.31 -14.17
N PHE A 46 8.93 28.64 -14.16
CA PHE A 46 10.03 28.96 -13.26
C PHE A 46 10.56 30.38 -13.52
N THR A 47 10.71 30.75 -14.79
CA THR A 47 11.21 32.06 -15.19
C THR A 47 10.21 33.18 -14.91
N GLU A 48 8.93 32.95 -15.16
CA GLU A 48 7.88 33.96 -15.04
C GLU A 48 7.42 34.16 -13.59
N PHE A 49 7.24 33.07 -12.82
CA PHE A 49 6.59 33.11 -11.51
C PHE A 49 7.54 32.87 -10.33
N GLY A 50 8.76 32.39 -10.57
CA GLY A 50 9.79 32.18 -9.55
C GLY A 50 9.26 31.45 -8.32
N GLU A 51 9.38 32.10 -7.14
CA GLU A 51 8.94 31.54 -5.86
C GLU A 51 7.46 31.14 -5.81
N LYS A 52 6.58 31.85 -6.52
CA LYS A 52 5.14 31.54 -6.52
C LYS A 52 4.86 30.18 -7.17
N PHE A 53 5.73 29.76 -8.09
CA PHE A 53 5.67 28.45 -8.74
C PHE A 53 6.49 27.40 -7.99
N THR A 54 7.68 27.75 -7.51
CA THR A 54 8.60 26.77 -6.91
C THR A 54 8.19 26.33 -5.52
N LYS A 55 7.59 27.18 -4.69
CA LYS A 55 7.16 26.80 -3.33
C LYS A 55 6.11 25.69 -3.32
N PRO A 56 4.99 25.79 -4.07
CA PRO A 56 4.03 24.70 -4.15
C PRO A 56 4.62 23.39 -4.71
N LEU A 57 5.52 23.48 -5.70
CA LEU A 57 6.23 22.31 -6.23
C LEU A 57 7.14 21.67 -5.17
N TYR A 58 7.88 22.47 -4.42
CA TYR A 58 8.72 22.00 -3.33
C TYR A 58 7.90 21.26 -2.27
N TYR A 59 6.81 21.85 -1.77
CA TYR A 59 5.94 21.19 -0.81
C TYR A 59 5.28 19.92 -1.39
N SER A 60 4.89 19.95 -2.66
CA SER A 60 4.36 18.77 -3.36
C SER A 60 5.36 17.62 -3.40
N LEU A 61 6.63 17.91 -3.70
CA LEU A 61 7.72 16.93 -3.72
C LEU A 61 8.01 16.38 -2.31
N VAL A 62 8.06 17.25 -1.30
CA VAL A 62 8.26 16.83 0.09
C VAL A 62 7.13 15.90 0.53
N SER A 63 5.87 16.27 0.26
CA SER A 63 4.72 15.42 0.54
C SER A 63 4.81 14.07 -0.16
N ALA A 64 5.10 14.08 -1.47
CA ALA A 64 5.24 12.88 -2.27
C ALA A 64 6.29 11.94 -1.68
N LEU A 65 7.45 12.46 -1.27
CA LEU A 65 8.52 11.68 -0.67
C LEU A 65 8.12 11.12 0.70
N ILE A 66 7.63 11.96 1.61
CA ILE A 66 7.32 11.55 2.99
C ILE A 66 6.16 10.54 3.01
N LEU A 67 5.02 10.88 2.42
CA LEU A 67 3.82 10.06 2.50
C LEU A 67 3.98 8.75 1.72
N SER A 68 4.62 8.77 0.55
CA SER A 68 4.89 7.52 -0.19
C SER A 68 5.91 6.65 0.55
N ALA A 69 6.90 7.25 1.24
CA ALA A 69 7.81 6.49 2.09
C ALA A 69 7.06 5.81 3.25
N ILE A 70 6.18 6.53 3.94
CA ILE A 70 5.33 5.97 5.01
C ILE A 70 4.47 4.82 4.48
N ALA A 71 3.79 5.03 3.36
CA ALA A 71 2.81 4.10 2.80
C ALA A 71 3.44 2.87 2.13
N LEU A 72 4.50 3.07 1.34
CA LEU A 72 4.99 2.07 0.39
C LEU A 72 6.34 1.46 0.76
N VAL A 73 7.18 2.13 1.55
CA VAL A 73 8.50 1.56 1.88
C VAL A 73 8.33 0.46 2.93
N ARG A 74 8.82 -0.73 2.58
CA ARG A 74 8.84 -1.87 3.48
C ARG A 74 10.19 -1.97 4.18
N VAL A 75 10.17 -1.94 5.52
CA VAL A 75 11.36 -2.06 6.38
C VAL A 75 11.79 -3.52 6.60
N ASN A 76 10.89 -4.50 6.38
CA ASN A 76 11.21 -5.91 6.56
C ASN A 76 12.09 -6.45 5.42
N ILE A 77 13.41 -6.32 5.59
CA ILE A 77 14.46 -6.79 4.68
C ILE A 77 14.68 -8.32 4.72
N VAL A 78 14.06 -9.02 5.67
CA VAL A 78 14.22 -10.47 5.84
C VAL A 78 13.30 -11.23 4.88
N SER A 79 12.05 -10.78 4.75
CA SER A 79 11.10 -11.39 3.81
C SER A 79 11.38 -11.04 2.36
N ARG A 80 11.77 -9.78 2.06
CA ARG A 80 12.05 -9.26 0.69
C ARG A 80 10.98 -9.62 -0.35
N SER A 81 9.77 -9.90 0.10
CA SER A 81 8.66 -10.24 -0.80
C SER A 81 8.03 -8.96 -1.35
N SER A 82 7.62 -9.01 -2.61
CA SER A 82 6.97 -7.92 -3.32
C SER A 82 5.77 -8.45 -4.09
N ILE A 83 4.59 -7.94 -3.76
CA ILE A 83 3.33 -8.31 -4.43
C ILE A 83 3.42 -8.04 -5.94
N PHE A 84 3.96 -6.88 -6.33
CA PHE A 84 4.10 -6.48 -7.73
C PHE A 84 4.94 -7.47 -8.56
N TRP A 85 6.20 -7.71 -8.16
CA TRP A 85 7.08 -8.67 -8.82
C TRP A 85 6.58 -10.12 -8.76
N TYR A 86 5.90 -10.50 -7.67
CA TYR A 86 5.24 -11.80 -7.60
C TYR A 86 4.13 -11.92 -8.65
N ALA A 87 3.27 -10.91 -8.77
CA ALA A 87 2.20 -10.87 -9.76
C ALA A 87 2.75 -10.90 -11.19
N ILE A 88 3.80 -10.12 -11.49
CA ILE A 88 4.48 -10.16 -12.79
C ILE A 88 5.05 -11.55 -13.09
N LYS A 89 5.79 -12.15 -12.14
CA LYS A 89 6.35 -13.49 -12.33
C LYS A 89 5.26 -14.52 -12.62
N THR A 90 4.15 -14.43 -11.87
CA THR A 90 2.99 -15.30 -12.04
C THR A 90 2.34 -15.10 -13.41
N ALA A 91 2.11 -13.86 -13.83
CA ALA A 91 1.51 -13.52 -15.12
C ALA A 91 2.38 -13.96 -16.31
N ILE A 92 3.69 -13.76 -16.24
CA ILE A 92 4.63 -14.25 -17.26
C ILE A 92 4.56 -15.78 -17.35
N GLY A 93 4.51 -16.46 -16.20
CA GLY A 93 4.35 -17.91 -16.12
C GLY A 93 3.04 -18.41 -16.75
N PHE A 94 1.98 -17.60 -16.80
CA PHE A 94 0.74 -17.94 -17.50
C PHE A 94 0.82 -17.73 -19.01
N ILE A 95 1.46 -16.64 -19.45
CA ILE A 95 1.57 -16.29 -20.88
C ILE A 95 2.51 -17.25 -21.63
N GLY A 96 3.52 -17.81 -20.95
CA GLY A 96 4.48 -18.73 -21.55
C GLY A 96 4.02 -20.18 -21.73
N GLN A 97 2.73 -20.51 -21.51
CA GLN A 97 2.27 -21.91 -21.46
C GLN A 97 1.76 -22.45 -22.80
N GLY A 98 2.09 -23.73 -23.04
CA GLY A 98 1.36 -24.61 -23.97
C GLY A 98 0.16 -25.30 -23.29
N PRO A 99 -0.81 -25.82 -24.05
CA PRO A 99 -2.14 -26.21 -23.58
C PRO A 99 -2.24 -27.38 -22.57
N GLN A 100 -1.13 -27.97 -22.12
CA GLN A 100 -1.11 -29.23 -21.35
C GLN A 100 -0.51 -29.14 -19.93
N GLN A 101 -0.14 -27.96 -19.44
CA GLN A 101 0.45 -27.81 -18.10
C GLN A 101 -0.59 -27.43 -17.05
N SER A 102 -0.55 -28.08 -15.88
CA SER A 102 -1.44 -27.77 -14.76
C SER A 102 -1.10 -26.40 -14.15
N ILE A 103 -2.14 -25.59 -13.91
CA ILE A 103 -2.06 -24.24 -13.33
C ILE A 103 -1.28 -24.22 -12.00
N SER A 104 -1.33 -25.33 -11.25
CA SER A 104 -0.70 -25.51 -9.95
C SER A 104 0.83 -25.52 -9.96
N ASN A 105 1.47 -25.96 -11.04
CA ASN A 105 2.95 -26.03 -11.10
C ASN A 105 3.60 -24.65 -11.20
N ASN A 106 2.86 -23.63 -11.64
CA ASN A 106 3.39 -22.29 -11.91
C ASN A 106 3.07 -21.27 -10.80
N ILE A 107 2.16 -21.58 -9.87
CA ILE A 107 1.86 -20.73 -8.72
C ILE A 107 2.74 -21.14 -7.54
N SER A 108 3.95 -20.56 -7.47
CA SER A 108 4.80 -20.68 -6.28
C SER A 108 4.16 -19.99 -5.08
N SER A 109 4.42 -20.47 -3.86
CA SER A 109 3.86 -19.83 -2.66
C SER A 109 4.38 -18.40 -2.57
N PHE A 110 3.51 -17.44 -2.28
CA PHE A 110 3.93 -16.06 -2.13
C PHE A 110 4.91 -15.88 -0.95
N LYS A 111 4.76 -16.71 0.09
CA LYS A 111 5.67 -16.77 1.24
C LYS A 111 7.11 -17.09 0.87
N ASP A 112 7.31 -17.91 -0.16
CA ASP A 112 8.64 -18.37 -0.59
C ASP A 112 9.28 -17.41 -1.62
N PHE A 113 8.50 -16.47 -2.16
CA PHE A 113 8.98 -15.50 -3.12
C PHE A 113 9.84 -14.42 -2.44
N LYS A 114 11.12 -14.38 -2.80
CA LYS A 114 12.09 -13.38 -2.30
C LYS A 114 12.88 -12.77 -3.43
N LEU A 115 13.02 -11.44 -3.37
CA LEU A 115 13.95 -10.71 -4.22
C LEU A 115 15.38 -10.76 -3.65
N SER A 116 16.38 -10.56 -4.50
CA SER A 116 17.74 -10.29 -4.03
C SER A 116 17.79 -8.95 -3.28
N THR A 117 18.74 -8.80 -2.36
CA THR A 117 18.85 -7.57 -1.55
C THR A 117 19.01 -6.31 -2.40
N PRO A 118 19.90 -6.27 -3.42
CA PRO A 118 20.04 -5.08 -4.26
C PRO A 118 18.75 -4.75 -5.04
N GLN A 119 18.11 -5.77 -5.64
CA GLN A 119 16.85 -5.57 -6.35
C GLN A 119 15.74 -5.07 -5.43
N PHE A 120 15.68 -5.56 -4.18
CA PHE A 120 14.69 -5.10 -3.21
C PHE A 120 14.89 -3.64 -2.82
N VAL A 121 16.13 -3.20 -2.61
CA VAL A 121 16.45 -1.80 -2.27
C VAL A 121 16.14 -0.87 -3.43
N ILE A 122 16.62 -1.21 -4.65
CA ILE A 122 16.30 -0.46 -5.87
C ILE A 122 14.78 -0.37 -6.02
N TRP A 123 14.07 -1.46 -5.80
CA TRP A 123 12.62 -1.49 -5.88
C TRP A 123 11.93 -0.58 -4.85
N GLN A 124 12.45 -0.45 -3.61
CA GLN A 124 11.87 0.51 -2.65
C GLN A 124 12.00 1.96 -3.14
N ILE A 125 13.14 2.31 -3.74
CA ILE A 125 13.37 3.65 -4.31
C ILE A 125 12.47 3.86 -5.52
N THR A 126 12.41 2.88 -6.43
CA THR A 126 11.57 2.95 -7.62
C THR A 126 10.09 3.09 -7.27
N LYS A 127 9.59 2.46 -6.19
CA LYS A 127 8.22 2.67 -5.74
C LYS A 127 7.93 4.13 -5.39
N ILE A 128 8.83 4.79 -4.66
CA ILE A 128 8.68 6.20 -4.31
C ILE A 128 8.62 7.04 -5.58
N LEU A 129 9.51 6.79 -6.54
CA LEU A 129 9.54 7.55 -7.79
C LEU A 129 8.32 7.30 -8.68
N LEU A 130 7.85 6.06 -8.78
CA LEU A 130 6.71 5.69 -9.63
C LEU A 130 5.37 6.11 -9.02
N PHE A 131 5.22 5.95 -7.71
CA PHE A 131 3.94 6.15 -7.04
C PHE A 131 3.87 7.45 -6.22
N GLY A 132 4.98 8.17 -6.04
CA GLY A 132 5.02 9.41 -5.26
C GLY A 132 4.05 10.47 -5.74
N ALA A 133 3.76 10.52 -7.03
CA ALA A 133 2.76 11.41 -7.61
C ALA A 133 1.35 11.24 -7.00
N PHE A 134 0.98 10.04 -6.54
CA PHE A 134 -0.31 9.77 -5.87
C PHE A 134 -0.36 10.34 -4.45
N PHE A 135 0.75 10.82 -3.91
CA PHE A 135 0.88 11.34 -2.55
C PHE A 135 1.21 12.84 -2.51
N VAL A 136 1.00 13.54 -3.63
CA VAL A 136 1.16 14.99 -3.68
C VAL A 136 0.04 15.65 -2.89
N ASN A 137 0.41 16.30 -1.79
CA ASN A 137 -0.46 17.14 -0.99
C ASN A 137 0.34 18.38 -0.53
N THR A 138 0.10 19.51 -1.18
CA THR A 138 0.83 20.75 -0.91
C THR A 138 0.65 21.23 0.53
N MET A 139 -0.55 21.08 1.11
CA MET A 139 -0.81 21.50 2.49
C MET A 139 -0.05 20.65 3.50
N PHE A 140 -0.01 19.34 3.28
CA PHE A 140 0.81 18.44 4.10
C PHE A 140 2.30 18.74 3.95
N GLY A 141 2.78 18.95 2.72
CA GLY A 141 4.18 19.28 2.46
C GLY A 141 4.62 20.57 3.15
N PHE A 142 3.76 21.59 3.14
CA PHE A 142 3.96 22.82 3.91
C PHE A 142 4.00 22.54 5.41
N ALA A 143 3.03 21.78 5.95
CA ALA A 143 2.97 21.42 7.36
C ALA A 143 4.24 20.67 7.81
N ALA A 144 4.69 19.70 7.01
CA ALA A 144 5.86 18.88 7.30
C ALA A 144 7.13 19.73 7.39
N ILE A 145 7.35 20.65 6.43
CA ILE A 145 8.50 21.56 6.47
C ILE A 145 8.39 22.51 7.65
N SER A 146 7.22 23.12 7.87
CA SER A 146 6.99 24.00 9.02
C SER A 146 7.32 23.31 10.35
N PHE A 147 6.92 22.05 10.51
CA PHE A 147 7.23 21.23 11.67
C PHE A 147 8.72 20.91 11.80
N ILE A 148 9.39 20.55 10.69
CA ILE A 148 10.84 20.27 10.67
C ILE A 148 11.65 21.52 11.05
N ASP A 149 11.18 22.70 10.64
CA ASP A 149 11.80 23.99 10.97
C ASP A 149 11.54 24.42 12.43
N GLY A 150 10.84 23.60 13.22
CA GLY A 150 10.62 23.81 14.65
C GLY A 150 9.38 24.66 14.98
N ASN A 151 8.49 24.93 14.03
CA ASN A 151 7.23 25.61 14.32
C ASN A 151 6.25 24.66 15.01
N SER A 152 5.49 25.17 15.99
CA SER A 152 4.42 24.40 16.62
C SER A 152 3.21 24.29 15.69
N LEU A 153 2.75 23.07 15.49
CA LEU A 153 1.47 22.75 14.87
C LEU A 153 0.44 22.25 15.90
N GLY A 154 0.77 22.32 17.19
CA GLY A 154 -0.02 21.77 18.29
C GLY A 154 -0.04 20.25 18.38
N ILE A 155 1.00 19.57 17.89
CA ILE A 155 1.16 18.11 18.00
C ILE A 155 1.29 17.69 19.46
N GLU A 156 1.91 18.54 20.28
CA GLU A 156 2.08 18.39 21.72
C GLU A 156 0.75 18.21 22.47
N ASN A 157 -0.34 18.76 21.93
CA ASN A 157 -1.66 18.68 22.55
C ASN A 157 -2.48 17.46 22.06
N LEU A 158 -2.02 16.73 21.03
CA LEU A 158 -2.72 15.55 20.49
C LEU A 158 -3.07 14.46 21.51
N PRO A 159 -2.26 14.18 22.55
CA PRO A 159 -2.65 13.21 23.57
C PRO A 159 -3.98 13.55 24.24
N ALA A 160 -4.32 14.83 24.39
CA ALA A 160 -5.58 15.26 24.98
C ALA A 160 -6.79 14.77 24.16
N LEU A 161 -6.66 14.71 22.82
CA LEU A 161 -7.70 14.24 21.91
C LEU A 161 -8.22 12.84 22.27
N PHE A 162 -7.33 11.92 22.66
CA PHE A 162 -7.71 10.55 23.01
C PHE A 162 -8.51 10.44 24.30
N SER A 163 -8.44 11.47 25.16
CA SER A 163 -9.22 11.54 26.40
C SER A 163 -10.61 12.15 26.18
N LEU A 164 -10.77 13.03 25.19
CA LEU A 164 -12.00 13.82 24.99
C LEU A 164 -13.29 12.99 24.90
N PRO A 165 -13.33 11.83 24.21
CA PRO A 165 -14.55 11.02 24.19
C PRO A 165 -14.96 10.48 25.57
N PHE A 166 -14.02 10.35 26.50
CA PHE A 166 -14.22 9.63 27.77
C PHE A 166 -14.39 10.54 28.98
N VAL A 167 -14.11 11.83 28.83
CA VAL A 167 -14.24 12.83 29.91
C VAL A 167 -15.31 13.85 29.55
N THR A 168 -15.98 14.37 30.56
CA THR A 168 -16.82 15.56 30.38
C THR A 168 -15.91 16.80 30.38
N PRO A 169 -15.83 17.57 29.29
CA PRO A 169 -15.02 18.79 29.24
C PRO A 169 -15.45 19.78 30.32
N ASP A 170 -14.51 20.60 30.77
CA ASP A 170 -14.81 21.72 31.66
C ASP A 170 -15.74 22.71 30.93
N THR A 171 -16.68 23.32 31.68
CA THR A 171 -17.57 24.36 31.16
C THR A 171 -16.89 25.72 31.04
N ASN A 172 -15.65 25.84 31.51
CA ASN A 172 -14.84 27.03 31.34
C ASN A 172 -14.63 27.38 29.84
N PRO A 173 -14.99 28.61 29.39
CA PRO A 173 -14.77 29.05 28.02
C PRO A 173 -13.33 28.93 27.50
N ASN A 174 -12.34 28.95 28.39
CA ASN A 174 -10.92 28.85 28.03
C ASN A 174 -10.46 27.42 27.72
N TYR A 175 -11.21 26.39 28.11
CA TYR A 175 -10.82 24.99 27.91
C TYR A 175 -10.53 24.68 26.44
N ALA A 176 -11.41 25.13 25.54
CA ALA A 176 -11.23 24.92 24.10
C ALA A 176 -10.03 25.70 23.54
N ALA A 177 -9.80 26.93 24.04
CA ALA A 177 -8.70 27.78 23.60
C ALA A 177 -7.32 27.21 23.98
N GLU A 178 -7.23 26.53 25.12
CA GLU A 178 -5.99 25.96 25.62
C GLU A 178 -5.73 24.54 25.10
N GLN A 179 -6.77 23.72 24.95
CA GLN A 179 -6.61 22.30 24.65
C GLN A 179 -6.91 21.95 23.18
N VAL A 180 -7.92 22.58 22.57
CA VAL A 180 -8.43 22.16 21.24
C VAL A 180 -7.88 23.03 20.12
N VAL A 181 -7.98 24.36 20.26
CA VAL A 181 -7.56 25.33 19.24
C VAL A 181 -6.11 25.14 18.80
N PRO A 182 -5.14 24.89 19.71
CA PRO A 182 -3.76 24.71 19.30
C PRO A 182 -3.55 23.50 18.39
N MET A 183 -4.36 22.45 18.52
CA MET A 183 -4.25 21.22 17.71
C MET A 183 -4.80 21.37 16.28
N ILE A 184 -5.63 22.38 16.02
CA ILE A 184 -6.35 22.55 14.74
C ILE A 184 -5.41 22.47 13.52
N PRO A 185 -4.24 23.13 13.49
CA PRO A 185 -3.31 23.00 12.38
C PRO A 185 -2.89 21.54 12.16
N ALA A 186 -2.41 20.83 13.19
CA ALA A 186 -2.04 19.43 13.04
C ALA A 186 -3.21 18.56 12.55
N LEU A 187 -4.41 18.74 13.10
CA LEU A 187 -5.59 17.92 12.78
C LEU A 187 -6.13 18.15 11.37
N ILE A 188 -5.88 19.31 10.76
CA ILE A 188 -6.36 19.61 9.40
C ILE A 188 -5.31 19.26 8.36
N ILE A 189 -4.07 19.73 8.51
CA ILE A 189 -3.07 19.68 7.42
C ILE A 189 -2.04 18.56 7.56
N LEU A 190 -1.82 18.05 8.78
CA LEU A 190 -0.76 17.06 9.04
C LEU A 190 -1.32 15.64 9.22
N ILE A 191 -2.13 15.45 10.26
CA ILE A 191 -2.57 14.15 10.75
C ILE A 191 -3.40 13.35 9.74
N PRO A 192 -4.41 13.93 9.04
CA PRO A 192 -5.24 13.17 8.11
C PRO A 192 -4.42 12.50 6.99
N SER A 193 -3.42 13.21 6.45
CA SER A 193 -2.55 12.69 5.39
C SER A 193 -1.66 11.55 5.89
N VAL A 194 -1.14 11.65 7.12
CA VAL A 194 -0.35 10.60 7.77
C VAL A 194 -1.22 9.37 8.05
N LEU A 195 -2.42 9.56 8.60
CA LEU A 195 -3.38 8.47 8.83
C LEU A 195 -3.72 7.77 7.52
N ALA A 196 -4.03 8.52 6.45
CA ALA A 196 -4.31 7.93 5.14
C ALA A 196 -3.12 7.10 4.61
N ALA A 197 -1.89 7.60 4.72
CA ALA A 197 -0.69 6.88 4.30
C ALA A 197 -0.46 5.59 5.12
N VAL A 198 -0.64 5.64 6.44
CA VAL A 198 -0.54 4.47 7.33
C VAL A 198 -1.68 3.48 7.04
N GLY A 199 -2.90 3.96 6.83
CA GLY A 199 -4.05 3.14 6.46
C GLY A 199 -3.82 2.40 5.15
N LEU A 200 -3.31 3.09 4.13
CA LEU A 200 -2.91 2.46 2.87
C LEU A 200 -1.83 1.39 3.08
N ARG A 201 -0.82 1.67 3.91
CA ARG A 201 0.20 0.69 4.29
C ARG A 201 -0.43 -0.57 4.88
N LEU A 202 -1.38 -0.42 5.80
CA LEU A 202 -2.10 -1.55 6.41
C LEU A 202 -2.89 -2.34 5.36
N VAL A 203 -3.63 -1.66 4.49
CA VAL A 203 -4.37 -2.33 3.40
C VAL A 203 -3.43 -3.12 2.50
N LEU A 204 -2.31 -2.54 2.07
CA LEU A 204 -1.36 -3.20 1.18
C LEU A 204 -0.64 -4.38 1.85
N TYR A 205 -0.12 -4.18 3.07
CA TYR A 205 0.82 -5.12 3.69
C TYR A 205 0.19 -6.06 4.72
N VAL A 206 -0.92 -5.68 5.33
CA VAL A 206 -1.70 -6.56 6.22
C VAL A 206 -2.87 -7.15 5.45
N GLY A 207 -3.62 -6.36 4.69
CA GLY A 207 -4.76 -6.85 3.91
C GLY A 207 -4.34 -7.69 2.71
N ILE A 208 -3.95 -7.03 1.61
CA ILE A 208 -3.68 -7.66 0.32
C ILE A 208 -2.59 -8.73 0.44
N HIS A 209 -1.49 -8.43 1.13
CA HIS A 209 -0.40 -9.40 1.33
C HIS A 209 -0.88 -10.71 1.94
N ARG A 210 -1.66 -10.63 3.04
CA ARG A 210 -2.15 -11.82 3.75
C ARG A 210 -3.22 -12.56 2.95
N ILE A 211 -4.06 -11.83 2.22
CA ILE A 211 -5.06 -12.44 1.34
C ILE A 211 -4.38 -13.22 0.20
N ILE A 212 -3.35 -12.65 -0.43
CA ILE A 212 -2.56 -13.35 -1.46
C ILE A 212 -1.87 -14.58 -0.86
N ASP A 213 -1.30 -14.48 0.35
CA ASP A 213 -0.75 -15.63 1.06
C ASP A 213 -1.81 -16.73 1.24
N VAL A 214 -3.03 -16.39 1.70
CA VAL A 214 -4.13 -17.35 1.89
C VAL A 214 -4.54 -18.00 0.58
N ILE A 215 -4.72 -17.22 -0.49
CA ILE A 215 -5.13 -17.75 -1.81
C ILE A 215 -4.07 -18.72 -2.33
N THR A 216 -2.79 -18.34 -2.25
CA THR A 216 -1.69 -19.18 -2.76
C THR A 216 -1.53 -20.46 -1.93
N LEU A 217 -1.67 -20.39 -0.61
CA LEU A 217 -1.71 -21.58 0.26
C LEU A 217 -2.91 -22.47 -0.05
N PHE A 218 -4.10 -21.89 -0.23
CA PHE A 218 -5.30 -22.65 -0.56
C PHE A 218 -5.15 -23.44 -1.87
N VAL A 219 -4.62 -22.81 -2.92
CA VAL A 219 -4.36 -23.48 -4.19
C VAL A 219 -3.38 -24.64 -4.00
N GLN A 220 -2.28 -24.43 -3.28
CA GLN A 220 -1.28 -25.49 -3.06
C GLN A 220 -1.82 -26.65 -2.22
N ASP A 221 -2.45 -26.36 -1.09
CA ASP A 221 -2.97 -27.37 -0.17
C ASP A 221 -4.11 -28.18 -0.79
N THR A 222 -4.92 -27.55 -1.66
CA THR A 222 -5.99 -28.24 -2.41
C THR A 222 -5.41 -29.23 -3.41
N ASN A 223 -4.35 -28.85 -4.13
CA ASN A 223 -3.64 -29.76 -5.04
C ASN A 223 -2.96 -30.92 -4.30
N GLN A 224 -2.55 -30.71 -3.05
CA GLN A 224 -2.00 -31.75 -2.17
C GLN A 224 -3.08 -32.56 -1.43
N GLY A 225 -4.38 -32.25 -1.63
CA GLY A 225 -5.51 -32.93 -1.02
C GLY A 225 -5.67 -32.68 0.49
N LYS A 226 -5.02 -31.66 1.07
CA LYS A 226 -5.01 -31.38 2.52
C LYS A 226 -5.31 -29.91 2.85
N PRO A 227 -6.47 -29.36 2.46
CA PRO A 227 -6.84 -27.98 2.75
C PRO A 227 -6.95 -27.71 4.25
N ARG A 228 -6.30 -26.63 4.73
CA ARG A 228 -6.30 -26.21 6.15
C ARG A 228 -7.23 -25.02 6.38
N TYR A 229 -8.54 -25.23 6.24
CA TYR A 229 -9.56 -24.19 6.33
C TYR A 229 -9.47 -23.34 7.61
N LEU A 230 -9.22 -23.96 8.77
CA LEU A 230 -9.11 -23.25 10.04
C LEU A 230 -7.96 -22.22 10.03
N ASN A 231 -6.85 -22.53 9.34
CA ASN A 231 -5.73 -21.60 9.20
C ASN A 231 -6.09 -20.41 8.29
N TYR A 232 -6.85 -20.64 7.22
CA TYR A 232 -7.27 -19.56 6.30
C TYR A 232 -8.23 -18.60 6.99
N VAL A 233 -9.22 -19.13 7.71
CA VAL A 233 -10.19 -18.35 8.48
C VAL A 233 -9.46 -17.50 9.52
N SER A 234 -8.56 -18.10 10.31
CA SER A 234 -7.74 -17.37 11.28
C SER A 234 -6.99 -16.18 10.67
N ILE A 235 -6.39 -16.34 9.48
CA ILE A 235 -5.71 -15.24 8.80
C ILE A 235 -6.71 -14.15 8.37
N ILE A 236 -7.85 -14.52 7.80
CA ILE A 236 -8.90 -13.56 7.39
C ILE A 236 -9.42 -12.79 8.60
N GLU A 237 -9.69 -13.47 9.72
CA GLU A 237 -10.13 -12.83 10.97
C GLU A 237 -9.08 -11.87 11.53
N SER A 238 -7.79 -12.18 11.40
CA SER A 238 -6.73 -11.24 11.79
C SER A 238 -6.76 -9.97 10.95
N VAL A 239 -7.00 -10.10 9.64
CA VAL A 239 -7.07 -8.97 8.71
C VAL A 239 -8.29 -8.10 9.04
N LEU A 240 -9.45 -8.72 9.27
CA LEU A 240 -10.67 -8.01 9.68
C LEU A 240 -10.49 -7.31 11.03
N GLY A 241 -9.95 -8.02 12.04
CA GLY A 241 -9.70 -7.44 13.37
C GLY A 241 -8.78 -6.22 13.32
N ILE A 242 -7.66 -6.30 12.58
CA ILE A 242 -6.76 -5.15 12.39
C ILE A 242 -7.47 -4.01 11.66
N GLY A 243 -8.27 -4.30 10.63
CA GLY A 243 -9.05 -3.29 9.91
C GLY A 243 -10.07 -2.58 10.79
N ILE A 244 -10.80 -3.31 11.63
CA ILE A 244 -11.78 -2.76 12.58
C ILE A 244 -11.08 -1.91 13.65
N ILE A 245 -9.95 -2.37 14.20
CA ILE A 245 -9.17 -1.58 15.17
C ILE A 245 -8.66 -0.30 14.53
N TRP A 246 -8.17 -0.37 13.29
CA TRP A 246 -7.74 0.81 12.55
C TRP A 246 -8.91 1.79 12.34
N ALA A 247 -10.09 1.31 11.96
CA ALA A 247 -11.29 2.14 11.87
C ALA A 247 -11.65 2.78 13.22
N GLY A 248 -11.62 2.00 14.32
CA GLY A 248 -11.84 2.50 15.68
C GLY A 248 -10.82 3.55 16.11
N PHE A 249 -9.57 3.42 15.70
CA PHE A 249 -8.54 4.44 15.93
C PHE A 249 -8.82 5.74 15.15
N ASN A 250 -9.33 5.65 13.93
CA ASN A 250 -9.68 6.84 13.13
C ASN A 250 -10.88 7.61 13.71
N LEU A 251 -11.75 6.96 14.50
CA LEU A 251 -12.88 7.62 15.16
C LEU A 251 -12.46 8.67 16.21
N PHE A 252 -11.20 8.67 16.67
CA PHE A 252 -10.68 9.76 17.51
C PHE A 252 -10.44 11.07 16.76
N PHE A 253 -10.39 11.02 15.43
CA PHE A 253 -10.05 12.16 14.57
C PHE A 253 -11.26 12.66 13.76
N THR A 254 -12.48 12.39 14.22
CA THR A 254 -13.70 12.91 13.61
C THR A 254 -13.84 14.41 13.89
N ASP A 255 -14.60 15.09 13.03
CA ASP A 255 -14.94 16.51 13.18
C ASP A 255 -15.87 16.78 14.37
N GLN A 256 -16.58 15.75 14.84
CA GLN A 256 -17.50 15.81 15.95
C GLN A 256 -17.21 14.67 16.95
N ILE A 257 -16.94 15.05 18.21
CA ILE A 257 -16.85 14.13 19.35
C ILE A 257 -18.00 14.48 20.28
N ASP A 258 -18.91 13.54 20.47
CA ASP A 258 -20.09 13.67 21.32
C ASP A 258 -20.11 12.61 22.44
N TYR A 259 -21.15 12.64 23.27
CA TYR A 259 -21.32 11.66 24.34
C TYR A 259 -21.43 10.21 23.81
N ASN A 260 -21.97 10.02 22.61
CA ASN A 260 -22.16 8.69 22.03
C ASN A 260 -20.85 8.11 21.48
N SER A 261 -19.91 8.98 21.10
CA SER A 261 -18.63 8.63 20.51
C SER A 261 -17.84 7.65 21.39
N ARG A 262 -17.94 7.77 22.71
CA ARG A 262 -17.31 6.82 23.66
C ARG A 262 -17.79 5.39 23.51
N TYR A 263 -19.09 5.20 23.25
CA TYR A 263 -19.69 3.89 23.09
C TYR A 263 -19.36 3.32 21.71
N VAL A 264 -19.35 4.17 20.68
CA VAL A 264 -18.96 3.77 19.32
C VAL A 264 -17.50 3.35 19.29
N ILE A 265 -16.58 4.19 19.79
CA ILE A 265 -15.15 3.89 19.87
C ILE A 265 -14.92 2.62 20.70
N GLY A 266 -15.50 2.56 21.90
CA GLY A 266 -15.36 1.40 22.79
C GLY A 266 -15.89 0.11 22.15
N GLY A 267 -17.07 0.15 21.52
CA GLY A 267 -17.68 -0.98 20.85
C GLY A 267 -16.89 -1.47 19.64
N VAL A 268 -16.47 -0.56 18.75
CA VAL A 268 -15.67 -0.90 17.57
C VAL A 268 -14.33 -1.51 17.97
N LEU A 269 -13.62 -0.91 18.94
CA LEU A 269 -12.37 -1.47 19.44
C LEU A 269 -12.58 -2.84 20.09
N ALA A 270 -13.61 -3.01 20.92
CA ALA A 270 -13.91 -4.30 21.56
C ALA A 270 -14.18 -5.40 20.53
N VAL A 271 -14.96 -5.11 19.49
CA VAL A 271 -15.20 -6.04 18.38
C VAL A 271 -13.89 -6.37 17.66
N GLY A 272 -13.08 -5.36 17.33
CA GLY A 272 -11.79 -5.57 16.67
C GLY A 272 -10.83 -6.44 17.48
N PHE A 273 -10.73 -6.23 18.80
CA PHE A 273 -9.95 -7.07 19.69
C PHE A 273 -10.52 -8.49 19.82
N ALA A 274 -11.85 -8.66 19.83
CA ALA A 274 -12.47 -9.98 19.84
C ALA A 274 -12.10 -10.80 18.58
N PHE A 275 -12.14 -10.19 17.39
CA PHE A 275 -11.67 -10.83 16.15
C PHE A 275 -10.21 -11.26 16.22
N LEU A 276 -9.32 -10.42 16.80
CA LEU A 276 -7.93 -10.81 17.00
C LEU A 276 -7.76 -11.94 18.00
N ALA A 277 -8.54 -11.96 19.07
CA ALA A 277 -8.51 -13.04 20.06
C ALA A 277 -8.94 -14.37 19.43
N PHE A 278 -10.03 -14.38 18.65
CA PHE A 278 -10.47 -15.56 17.91
C PHE A 278 -9.43 -16.02 16.89
N SER A 279 -8.91 -15.07 16.09
CA SER A 279 -7.85 -15.37 15.13
C SER A 279 -6.63 -16.02 15.80
N PHE A 280 -6.20 -15.50 16.94
CA PHE A 280 -5.06 -16.05 17.68
C PHE A 280 -5.34 -17.44 18.23
N ALA A 281 -6.50 -17.66 18.86
CA ALA A 281 -6.91 -18.96 19.35
C ALA A 281 -7.00 -20.01 18.22
N ASP A 282 -7.59 -19.64 17.10
CA ASP A 282 -7.70 -20.49 15.91
C ASP A 282 -6.34 -20.81 15.30
N ARG A 283 -5.41 -19.86 15.31
CA ARG A 283 -4.06 -20.08 14.80
C ARG A 283 -3.29 -21.12 15.61
N ILE A 284 -3.56 -21.21 16.91
CA ILE A 284 -2.99 -22.24 17.77
C ILE A 284 -3.64 -23.59 17.44
N ARG A 285 -4.97 -23.62 17.35
CA ARG A 285 -5.75 -24.83 17.05
C ARG A 285 -5.49 -25.40 15.66
N SER A 286 -5.22 -24.54 14.67
CA SER A 286 -4.97 -24.92 13.27
C SER A 286 -3.66 -25.71 13.05
N ARG A 287 -2.81 -25.79 14.07
CA ARG A 287 -1.65 -26.69 14.08
C ARG A 287 -2.06 -28.17 14.18
N VAL A 288 -3.22 -28.45 14.76
CA VAL A 288 -3.73 -29.80 15.00
C VAL A 288 -5.00 -30.08 14.20
N LEU A 289 -5.86 -29.08 14.04
CA LEU A 289 -7.17 -29.21 13.38
C LEU A 289 -7.17 -28.57 11.98
N THR A 290 -7.77 -29.26 11.01
CA THR A 290 -7.88 -28.78 9.61
C THR A 290 -9.17 -28.02 9.33
N HIS A 291 -10.24 -28.31 10.06
CA HIS A 291 -11.58 -27.74 9.86
C HIS A 291 -12.12 -27.12 11.15
N MET A 292 -13.12 -26.25 10.99
CA MET A 292 -13.79 -25.55 12.09
C MET A 292 -15.02 -26.35 12.55
N PHE A 293 -15.26 -26.39 13.86
CA PHE A 293 -16.47 -27.04 14.40
C PHE A 293 -17.68 -26.10 14.31
N LYS A 294 -18.89 -26.66 14.19
CA LYS A 294 -20.14 -25.85 14.17
C LYS A 294 -20.27 -24.95 15.39
N ARG A 295 -19.87 -25.44 16.58
CA ARG A 295 -19.88 -24.66 17.83
C ARG A 295 -19.00 -23.42 17.76
N ASP A 296 -17.85 -23.49 17.10
CA ASP A 296 -16.95 -22.34 16.95
C ASP A 296 -17.57 -21.24 16.07
N VAL A 297 -18.42 -21.61 15.12
CA VAL A 297 -19.20 -20.68 14.29
C VAL A 297 -20.27 -19.98 15.12
N TYR A 298 -21.03 -20.73 15.93
CA TYR A 298 -22.12 -20.16 16.74
C TYR A 298 -21.66 -19.19 17.81
N ILE A 299 -20.45 -19.32 18.34
CA ILE A 299 -19.90 -18.39 19.33
C ILE A 299 -19.54 -17.02 18.70
N ARG A 300 -19.41 -16.95 17.37
CA ARG A 300 -19.05 -15.73 16.63
C ARG A 300 -20.26 -14.92 16.15
N ILE A 301 -21.42 -15.56 16.02
CA ILE A 301 -22.70 -14.93 15.63
C ILE A 301 -23.36 -14.36 16.88
#